data_AF-I0HLM3-F1
#
_entry.id   AF-I0HLM3-F1
#
_cell.length_a   1.000
_cell.length_b   1.000
_cell.length_c   1.000
_cell.angle_alpha   90.00
_cell.angle_beta   90.00
_cell.angle_gamma   90.00
#
_symmetry.space_group_name_H-M   'P 1'
#
loop_
_entity.id
_entity.type
_entity.pdbx_description
1 polymer ?
#
loop_
_entity_poly.entity_id
_entity_poly.type
_entity_poly.pdbx_seq_one_letter_code
_entity_poly.pdbx_strand_id
1 'polypeptide(L)'
;MIFDWLKRRREPRPGATLAARLRDYTPYEAPHAGPGTVLSPNQAAENLACFEQVLPQRLQQISALLHEVAGIDTRAALAEPSAHAAALADELQRWALAQWPALRLAGPGGLTRWLDSRRSGGEVVFSMLLDLAMLLGELIARGNPDWHWGLDLDAQNLADGMLSARRIVLLADPVGTHTTPFVLDVEAVVVHRFLHADDPAQRLLNPLRRLVEEGLRGDAMACWRQAG
;
A
#
# COMPACT_ATOMS: atom_id res chain seq x y z
N MET A 1 -17.49 26.76 -31.11
CA MET A 1 -16.34 26.81 -30.17
C MET A 1 -16.71 26.03 -28.91
N ILE A 2 -16.42 24.73 -28.92
CA ILE A 2 -16.60 23.79 -27.81
C ILE A 2 -15.30 22.98 -27.86
N PHE A 3 -14.57 22.83 -26.75
CA PHE A 3 -13.34 22.01 -26.54
C PHE A 3 -12.17 22.81 -25.95
N ASP A 4 -12.32 23.39 -24.75
CA ASP A 4 -11.15 23.96 -24.04
C ASP A 4 -11.09 23.69 -22.52
N TRP A 5 -12.02 22.89 -21.99
CA TRP A 5 -12.03 22.55 -20.55
C TRP A 5 -11.30 21.23 -20.22
N LEU A 6 -11.08 20.34 -21.19
CA LEU A 6 -10.46 19.02 -20.99
C LEU A 6 -8.92 19.01 -21.02
N LYS A 7 -8.26 20.17 -21.03
CA LYS A 7 -6.79 20.28 -21.11
C LYS A 7 -6.14 21.10 -19.99
N ARG A 8 -6.72 21.13 -18.79
CA ARG A 8 -5.88 21.40 -17.60
C ARG A 8 -5.11 20.14 -17.23
N ARG A 9 -4.14 19.77 -18.08
CA ARG A 9 -2.96 19.07 -17.59
C ARG A 9 -2.36 20.02 -16.56
N ARG A 10 -2.45 19.68 -15.27
CA ARG A 10 -1.63 20.30 -14.23
C ARG A 10 -0.19 20.14 -14.72
N GLU A 11 0.40 21.20 -15.25
CA GLU A 11 1.84 21.19 -15.55
C GLU A 11 2.54 20.78 -14.25
N PRO A 12 3.51 19.85 -14.32
CA PRO A 12 4.28 19.51 -13.13
C PRO A 12 4.90 20.81 -12.63
N ARG A 13 4.52 21.22 -11.42
CA ARG A 13 5.15 22.35 -10.75
C ARG A 13 6.67 22.10 -10.76
N PRO A 14 7.51 23.13 -10.95
CA PRO A 14 8.96 22.98 -10.83
C PRO A 14 9.29 22.71 -9.36
N GLY A 15 9.20 21.44 -8.99
CA GLY A 15 9.67 20.83 -7.75
C GLY A 15 10.62 19.69 -8.12
N ALA A 16 11.48 19.28 -7.17
CA ALA A 16 12.37 18.15 -7.38
C ALA A 16 11.55 16.91 -7.80
N THR A 17 12.00 16.23 -8.86
CA THR A 17 11.33 15.02 -9.37
C THR A 17 11.20 13.98 -8.26
N LEU A 18 10.22 13.07 -8.35
CA LEU A 18 10.06 12.00 -7.36
C LEU A 18 11.38 11.22 -7.18
N ALA A 19 12.09 10.92 -8.26
CA ALA A 19 13.40 10.29 -8.23
C ALA A 19 14.43 11.10 -7.41
N ALA A 20 14.44 12.43 -7.54
CA ALA A 20 15.33 13.28 -6.77
C ALA A 20 15.00 13.27 -5.28
N ARG A 21 13.70 13.32 -4.91
CA ARG A 21 13.26 13.23 -3.50
C ARG A 21 13.53 11.86 -2.89
N LEU A 22 13.45 10.79 -3.67
CA LEU A 22 13.72 9.43 -3.19
C LEU A 22 15.19 9.23 -2.77
N ARG A 23 16.13 10.01 -3.30
CA ARG A 23 17.55 9.93 -2.86
C ARG A 23 17.74 10.31 -1.40
N ASP A 24 16.91 11.22 -0.89
CA ASP A 24 16.96 11.72 0.48
C ASP A 24 15.85 11.10 1.35
N TYR A 25 15.12 10.10 0.83
CA TYR A 25 13.99 9.50 1.53
C TYR A 25 14.48 8.52 2.60
N THR A 26 14.02 8.70 3.83
CA THR A 26 14.41 7.83 4.95
C THR A 26 13.97 6.40 4.69
N PRO A 27 14.90 5.42 4.63
CA PRO A 27 14.56 4.01 4.51
C PRO A 27 13.69 3.53 5.68
N TYR A 28 12.80 2.58 5.42
CA TYR A 28 12.19 1.74 6.44
C TYR A 28 13.03 0.48 6.57
N GLU A 29 13.66 0.31 7.72
CA GLU A 29 14.47 -0.87 8.02
C GLU A 29 13.72 -1.71 9.05
N ALA A 30 13.07 -2.78 8.60
CA ALA A 30 12.50 -3.77 9.50
C ALA A 30 13.63 -4.44 10.30
N PRO A 31 13.41 -4.80 11.58
CA PRO A 31 14.37 -5.58 12.35
C PRO A 31 14.81 -6.86 11.64
N HIS A 32 13.90 -7.53 10.93
CA HIS A 32 14.15 -8.75 10.17
C HIS A 32 13.73 -8.60 8.71
N ALA A 33 14.69 -8.77 7.80
CA ALA A 33 14.46 -8.74 6.36
C ALA A 33 14.14 -10.13 5.80
N GLY A 34 13.57 -10.17 4.58
CA GLY A 34 13.29 -11.39 3.83
C GLY A 34 11.79 -11.71 3.74
N PRO A 35 11.43 -12.75 2.96
CA PRO A 35 10.06 -13.18 2.80
C PRO A 35 9.49 -13.73 4.12
N GLY A 36 8.22 -13.49 4.39
CA GLY A 36 7.60 -13.92 5.64
C GLY A 36 7.64 -15.45 5.85
N THR A 37 7.67 -16.24 4.77
CA THR A 37 7.83 -17.70 4.81
C THR A 37 9.12 -18.17 5.49
N VAL A 38 10.17 -17.34 5.52
CA VAL A 38 11.44 -17.69 6.20
C VAL A 38 11.58 -17.05 7.58
N LEU A 39 10.70 -16.11 7.96
CA LEU A 39 10.73 -15.49 9.29
C LEU A 39 10.15 -16.44 10.33
N SER A 40 10.78 -16.53 11.50
CA SER A 40 10.14 -17.17 12.65
C SER A 40 8.96 -16.32 13.17
N PRO A 41 8.01 -16.91 13.92
CA PRO A 41 6.92 -16.15 14.52
C PRO A 41 7.38 -14.95 15.37
N ASN A 42 8.48 -15.12 16.13
CA ASN A 42 9.03 -14.04 16.95
C ASN A 42 9.59 -12.90 16.10
N GLN A 43 10.28 -13.21 15.00
CA GLN A 43 10.79 -12.19 14.08
C GLN A 43 9.67 -11.42 13.39
N ALA A 44 8.59 -12.11 13.01
CA ALA A 44 7.41 -11.46 12.46
C ALA A 44 6.75 -10.52 13.49
N ALA A 45 6.66 -10.94 14.76
CA ALA A 45 6.14 -10.12 15.85
C ALA A 45 7.02 -8.88 16.12
N GLU A 46 8.35 -9.03 16.11
CA GLU A 46 9.29 -7.90 16.24
C GLU A 46 9.16 -6.91 15.08
N ASN A 47 8.92 -7.41 13.85
CA ASN A 47 8.62 -6.55 12.70
C ASN A 47 7.31 -5.79 12.87
N LEU A 48 6.22 -6.43 13.34
CA LEU A 48 4.95 -5.75 13.62
C LEU A 48 5.10 -4.68 14.70
N ALA A 49 5.78 -4.99 15.81
CA ALA A 49 6.00 -4.02 16.89
C ALA A 49 6.77 -2.78 16.40
N CYS A 50 7.81 -2.99 15.57
CA CYS A 50 8.54 -1.90 14.94
C CYS A 50 7.64 -1.08 14.00
N PHE A 51 6.84 -1.75 13.17
CA PHE A 51 5.89 -1.11 12.26
C PHE A 51 4.91 -0.21 13.01
N GLU A 52 4.25 -0.72 14.05
CA GLU A 52 3.27 0.04 14.85
C GLU A 52 3.92 1.26 15.52
N GLN A 53 5.16 1.10 16.01
CA GLN A 53 5.91 2.19 16.63
C GLN A 53 6.20 3.34 15.64
N VAL A 54 6.55 3.02 14.39
CA VAL A 54 6.94 4.04 13.41
C VAL A 54 5.77 4.55 12.55
N LEU A 55 4.64 3.82 12.53
CA LEU A 55 3.49 4.10 11.66
C LEU A 55 3.07 5.58 11.65
N PRO A 56 2.86 6.27 12.80
CA PRO A 56 2.50 7.69 12.79
C PRO A 56 3.52 8.59 12.10
N GLN A 57 4.81 8.35 12.30
CA GLN A 57 5.89 9.11 11.68
C GLN A 57 5.95 8.84 10.17
N ARG A 58 5.80 7.58 9.75
CA ARG A 58 5.82 7.19 8.34
C ARG A 58 4.63 7.77 7.57
N LEU A 59 3.45 7.84 8.18
CA LEU A 59 2.28 8.52 7.62
C LEU A 59 2.53 10.02 7.38
N GLN A 60 3.21 10.69 8.30
CA GLN A 60 3.60 12.09 8.11
C GLN A 60 4.60 12.24 6.96
N GLN A 61 5.59 11.33 6.88
CA GLN A 61 6.61 11.34 5.84
C GLN A 61 6.01 11.17 4.43
N ILE A 62 5.13 10.18 4.22
CA ILE A 62 4.49 9.99 2.91
C ILE A 62 3.52 11.12 2.57
N SER A 63 2.79 11.65 3.56
CA SER A 63 1.89 12.80 3.35
C SER A 63 2.66 14.04 2.91
N ALA A 64 3.81 14.32 3.54
CA ALA A 64 4.70 15.40 3.16
C ALA A 64 5.25 15.20 1.73
N LEU A 65 5.74 14.00 1.42
CA LEU A 65 6.24 13.68 0.07
C LEU A 65 5.15 13.92 -0.99
N LEU A 66 3.95 13.36 -0.79
CA LEU A 66 2.81 13.49 -1.72
C LEU A 66 2.40 14.96 -1.91
N HIS A 67 2.39 15.74 -0.83
CA HIS A 67 2.10 17.16 -0.90
C HIS A 67 3.14 17.92 -1.73
N GLU A 68 4.43 17.70 -1.46
CA GLU A 68 5.52 18.39 -2.14
C GLU A 68 5.62 18.05 -3.63
N VAL A 69 5.52 16.76 -3.98
CA VAL A 69 5.76 16.31 -5.36
C VAL A 69 4.51 16.37 -6.25
N ALA A 70 3.32 16.31 -5.67
CA ALA A 70 2.06 16.19 -6.42
C ALA A 70 0.97 17.17 -5.97
N GLY A 71 1.16 17.88 -4.85
CA GLY A 71 0.12 18.73 -4.27
C GLY A 71 -1.09 17.95 -3.79
N ILE A 72 -0.91 16.67 -3.42
CA ILE A 72 -1.95 15.79 -2.89
C ILE A 72 -2.03 16.03 -1.37
N ASP A 73 -3.23 16.26 -0.85
CA ASP A 73 -3.48 16.42 0.59
C ASP A 73 -4.18 15.17 1.14
N THR A 74 -3.56 14.53 2.12
CA THR A 74 -4.06 13.30 2.75
C THR A 74 -4.94 13.56 3.97
N ARG A 75 -4.95 14.78 4.51
CA ARG A 75 -5.55 15.08 5.81
C ARG A 75 -7.05 14.83 5.86
N ALA A 76 -7.78 15.29 4.83
CA ALA A 76 -9.23 15.08 4.76
C ALA A 76 -9.59 13.60 4.69
N ALA A 77 -8.84 12.81 3.91
CA ALA A 77 -9.05 11.37 3.81
C ALA A 77 -8.70 10.62 5.09
N LEU A 78 -7.65 11.01 5.81
CA LEU A 78 -7.29 10.41 7.09
C LEU A 78 -8.25 10.77 8.23
N ALA A 79 -8.97 11.89 8.12
CA ALA A 79 -9.96 12.35 9.09
C ALA A 79 -11.35 11.71 8.83
N GLU A 80 -11.77 11.66 7.57
CA GLU A 80 -13.07 11.10 7.15
C GLU A 80 -12.89 10.14 5.95
N PRO A 81 -12.35 8.92 6.17
CA PRO A 81 -12.02 8.00 5.08
C PRO A 81 -13.22 7.65 4.19
N SER A 82 -14.39 7.39 4.79
CA SER A 82 -15.60 7.02 4.05
C SER A 82 -16.07 8.10 3.06
N ALA A 83 -15.74 9.38 3.29
CA ALA A 83 -16.10 10.49 2.41
C ALA A 83 -15.03 10.77 1.34
N HIS A 84 -13.75 10.55 1.64
CA HIS A 84 -12.66 11.13 0.86
C HIS A 84 -11.64 10.12 0.33
N ALA A 85 -11.60 8.88 0.84
CA ALA A 85 -10.54 7.93 0.50
C ALA A 85 -10.56 7.51 -0.98
N ALA A 86 -11.74 7.33 -1.58
CA ALA A 86 -11.86 7.00 -3.01
C ALA A 86 -11.27 8.11 -3.91
N ALA A 87 -11.55 9.38 -3.59
CA ALA A 87 -11.00 10.52 -4.33
C ALA A 87 -9.49 10.63 -4.17
N LEU A 88 -8.96 10.40 -2.96
CA LEU A 88 -7.52 10.33 -2.73
C LEU A 88 -6.88 9.18 -3.54
N ALA A 89 -7.51 8.00 -3.57
CA ALA A 89 -7.01 6.87 -4.36
C ALA A 89 -6.96 7.17 -5.86
N ASP A 90 -7.92 7.93 -6.40
CA ASP A 90 -7.89 8.42 -7.80
C ASP A 90 -6.75 9.42 -8.04
N GLU A 91 -6.43 10.28 -7.07
CA GLU A 91 -5.27 11.18 -7.14
C GLU A 91 -3.95 10.41 -7.11
N LEU A 92 -3.83 9.44 -6.20
CA LEU A 92 -2.67 8.57 -6.07
C LEU A 92 -2.44 7.76 -7.35
N GLN A 93 -3.49 7.21 -7.96
CA GLN A 93 -3.39 6.49 -9.22
C GLN A 93 -2.89 7.38 -10.36
N ARG A 94 -3.41 8.60 -10.48
CA ARG A 94 -2.94 9.57 -11.49
C ARG A 94 -1.48 9.95 -11.28
N TRP A 95 -1.08 10.19 -10.03
CA TRP A 95 0.31 10.45 -9.66
C TRP A 95 1.21 9.25 -9.98
N ALA A 96 0.80 8.04 -9.61
CA ALA A 96 1.52 6.80 -9.89
C ALA A 96 1.74 6.58 -11.40
N LEU A 97 0.70 6.80 -12.22
CA LEU A 97 0.80 6.72 -13.68
C LEU A 97 1.81 7.71 -14.26
N ALA A 98 1.91 8.90 -13.67
CA ALA A 98 2.82 9.94 -14.15
C ALA A 98 4.27 9.72 -13.70
N GLN A 99 4.49 9.22 -12.48
CA GLN A 99 5.82 9.22 -11.85
C GLN A 99 6.51 7.86 -11.82
N TRP A 100 5.77 6.76 -11.63
CA TRP A 100 6.38 5.45 -11.39
C TRP A 100 7.11 4.83 -12.58
N PRO A 101 6.71 5.06 -13.86
CA PRO A 101 7.48 4.55 -15.01
C PRO A 101 8.95 5.01 -15.02
N ALA A 102 9.25 6.17 -14.44
CA ALA A 102 10.60 6.72 -14.34
C ALA A 102 11.42 6.15 -13.16
N LEU A 103 10.79 5.42 -12.24
CA LEU A 103 11.43 4.84 -11.04
C LEU A 103 11.80 3.36 -11.20
N ARG A 104 11.76 2.84 -12.42
CA ARG A 104 11.96 1.41 -12.68
C ARG A 104 13.30 0.92 -12.18
N LEU A 105 13.24 -0.13 -11.37
CA LEU A 105 14.41 -0.87 -10.95
C LEU A 105 14.97 -1.66 -12.15
N ALA A 106 16.29 -1.57 -12.35
CA ALA A 106 16.96 -2.33 -13.40
C ALA A 106 16.99 -3.84 -13.06
N GLY A 107 16.82 -4.69 -14.09
CA GLY A 107 16.93 -6.14 -13.99
C GLY A 107 15.61 -6.89 -13.79
N PRO A 108 15.60 -8.22 -14.03
CA PRO A 108 14.43 -9.06 -13.81
C PRO A 108 14.17 -9.32 -12.31
N GLY A 109 13.00 -9.89 -11.98
CA GLY A 109 12.73 -10.42 -10.64
C GLY A 109 12.18 -9.43 -9.62
N GLY A 110 11.40 -8.43 -10.04
CA GLY A 110 10.90 -7.36 -9.16
C GLY A 110 10.18 -7.83 -7.88
N LEU A 111 9.43 -8.94 -7.93
CA LEU A 111 8.74 -9.50 -6.76
C LEU A 111 9.72 -10.08 -5.74
N THR A 112 10.62 -10.97 -6.16
CA THR A 112 11.68 -11.54 -5.30
C THR A 112 12.55 -10.43 -4.73
N ARG A 113 12.93 -9.46 -5.58
CA ARG A 113 13.72 -8.30 -5.17
C ARG A 113 13.04 -7.49 -4.07
N TRP A 114 11.73 -7.25 -4.15
CA TRP A 114 10.98 -6.58 -3.09
C TRP A 114 10.98 -7.36 -1.78
N LEU A 115 10.76 -8.69 -1.85
CA LEU A 115 10.71 -9.55 -0.66
C LEU A 115 12.06 -9.63 0.07
N ASP A 116 13.16 -9.65 -0.68
CA ASP A 116 14.51 -9.72 -0.12
C ASP A 116 15.11 -8.33 0.21
N SER A 117 14.40 -7.26 -0.15
CA SER A 117 14.94 -5.90 -0.05
C SER A 117 15.11 -5.44 1.39
N ARG A 118 16.24 -4.75 1.65
CA ARG A 118 16.42 -3.90 2.85
C ARG A 118 15.81 -2.51 2.70
N ARG A 119 15.18 -2.23 1.55
CA ARG A 119 14.43 -1.00 1.24
C ARG A 119 15.24 0.28 1.38
N SER A 120 16.55 0.19 1.16
CA SER A 120 17.50 1.30 1.26
C SER A 120 18.33 1.45 -0.02
N GLY A 121 19.08 2.54 -0.14
CA GLY A 121 19.92 2.82 -1.31
C GLY A 121 19.14 2.80 -2.62
N GLY A 122 19.58 1.99 -3.60
CA GLY A 122 18.90 1.85 -4.90
C GLY A 122 17.51 1.23 -4.84
N GLU A 123 17.09 0.72 -3.68
CA GLU A 123 15.79 0.07 -3.45
C GLU A 123 14.88 0.86 -2.51
N VAL A 124 15.26 2.10 -2.19
CA VAL A 124 14.49 3.02 -1.33
C VAL A 124 13.05 3.25 -1.81
N VAL A 125 12.77 3.01 -3.10
CA VAL A 125 11.41 3.03 -3.62
C VAL A 125 10.47 2.07 -2.87
N PHE A 126 10.96 0.91 -2.40
CA PHE A 126 10.14 0.00 -1.61
C PHE A 126 9.78 0.55 -0.23
N SER A 127 10.61 1.45 0.34
CA SER A 127 10.25 2.18 1.55
C SER A 127 9.10 3.16 1.31
N MET A 128 9.12 3.87 0.18
CA MET A 128 8.01 4.76 -0.22
C MET A 128 6.72 3.95 -0.50
N LEU A 129 6.84 2.81 -1.16
CA LEU A 129 5.69 1.95 -1.46
C LEU A 129 5.08 1.34 -0.19
N LEU A 130 5.90 0.97 0.80
CA LEU A 130 5.41 0.58 2.12
C LEU A 130 4.64 1.73 2.78
N ASP A 131 5.17 2.95 2.79
CA ASP A 131 4.48 4.06 3.44
C ASP A 131 3.17 4.42 2.73
N LEU A 132 3.12 4.25 1.41
CA LEU A 132 1.87 4.37 0.65
C LEU A 132 0.88 3.26 1.05
N ALA A 133 1.35 2.04 1.27
CA ALA A 133 0.52 0.96 1.78
C ALA A 133 0.05 1.24 3.22
N MET A 134 0.89 1.81 4.08
CA MET A 134 0.48 2.28 5.41
C MET A 134 -0.63 3.33 5.30
N LEU A 135 -0.49 4.31 4.42
CA LEU A 135 -1.52 5.32 4.18
C LEU A 135 -2.84 4.69 3.76
N LEU A 136 -2.83 3.79 2.76
CA LEU A 136 -4.06 3.15 2.27
C LEU A 136 -4.68 2.22 3.33
N GLY A 137 -3.86 1.47 4.06
CA GLY A 137 -4.33 0.60 5.13
C GLY A 137 -4.93 1.39 6.30
N GLU A 138 -4.36 2.55 6.64
CA GLU A 138 -4.94 3.45 7.65
C GLU A 138 -6.28 4.05 7.23
N LEU A 139 -6.46 4.36 5.94
CA LEU A 139 -7.78 4.79 5.45
C LEU A 139 -8.82 3.69 5.66
N ILE A 140 -8.45 2.44 5.40
CA ILE A 140 -9.33 1.28 5.58
C ILE A 140 -9.63 1.05 7.07
N ALA A 141 -8.59 0.92 7.90
CA ALA A 141 -8.73 0.62 9.33
C ALA A 141 -9.52 1.70 10.09
N ARG A 142 -9.35 2.98 9.73
CA ARG A 142 -10.11 4.09 10.34
C ARG A 142 -11.54 4.19 9.84
N GLY A 143 -11.78 3.81 8.58
CA GLY A 143 -13.11 3.90 7.95
C GLY A 143 -13.96 2.64 8.14
N ASN A 144 -13.35 1.52 8.52
CA ASN A 144 -14.01 0.26 8.84
C ASN A 144 -13.32 -0.40 10.05
N PRO A 145 -13.95 -0.37 11.24
CA PRO A 145 -13.34 -0.82 12.49
C PRO A 145 -13.17 -2.35 12.59
N ASP A 146 -13.74 -3.12 11.66
CA ASP A 146 -13.51 -4.57 11.57
C ASP A 146 -12.04 -4.86 11.20
N TRP A 147 -11.36 -3.93 10.51
CA TRP A 147 -9.96 -4.06 10.10
C TRP A 147 -8.99 -3.50 11.13
N HIS A 148 -7.93 -4.26 11.40
CA HIS A 148 -6.80 -3.84 12.21
C HIS A 148 -5.48 -4.35 11.62
N TRP A 149 -4.36 -3.68 11.91
CA TRP A 149 -3.05 -4.19 11.53
C TRP A 149 -2.69 -5.43 12.34
N GLY A 150 -2.08 -6.42 11.69
CA GLY A 150 -1.64 -7.64 12.34
C GLY A 150 -0.74 -8.48 11.44
N LEU A 151 -0.54 -9.73 11.82
CA LEU A 151 0.26 -10.71 11.06
C LEU A 151 -0.64 -11.79 10.48
N ASP A 152 -0.40 -12.16 9.22
CA ASP A 152 -0.98 -13.37 8.65
C ASP A 152 -0.30 -14.61 9.28
N LEU A 153 -0.91 -15.15 10.33
CA LEU A 153 -0.42 -16.32 11.06
C LEU A 153 -1.17 -17.60 10.69
N ASP A 154 -1.97 -17.58 9.63
CA ASP A 154 -2.68 -18.77 9.16
C ASP A 154 -1.69 -19.85 8.72
N ALA A 155 -1.77 -21.02 9.35
CA ALA A 155 -0.92 -22.15 9.05
C ALA A 155 -1.10 -22.66 7.61
N GLN A 156 -2.31 -22.53 7.04
CA GLN A 156 -2.58 -22.93 5.66
C GLN A 156 -1.92 -21.97 4.68
N ASN A 157 -2.03 -20.65 4.91
CA ASN A 157 -1.33 -19.65 4.10
C ASN A 157 0.20 -19.89 4.11
N LEU A 158 0.76 -20.24 5.26
CA LEU A 158 2.17 -20.61 5.36
C LEU A 158 2.50 -21.89 4.58
N ALA A 159 1.69 -22.94 4.72
CA ALA A 159 1.90 -24.22 4.04
C ALA A 159 1.81 -24.10 2.51
N ASP A 160 0.90 -23.26 2.02
CA ASP A 160 0.69 -22.99 0.60
C ASP A 160 1.73 -22.01 0.02
N GLY A 161 2.61 -21.46 0.86
CA GLY A 161 3.60 -20.48 0.46
C GLY A 161 2.97 -19.17 -0.02
N MET A 162 1.81 -18.81 0.54
CA MET A 162 1.12 -17.56 0.24
C MET A 162 2.05 -16.38 0.50
N LEU A 163 2.01 -15.41 -0.42
CA LEU A 163 2.86 -14.23 -0.36
C LEU A 163 2.73 -13.50 0.98
N SER A 164 1.51 -13.42 1.53
CA SER A 164 1.14 -12.73 2.77
C SER A 164 1.65 -13.40 4.06
N ALA A 165 2.01 -14.69 4.02
CA ALA A 165 2.31 -15.46 5.22
C ALA A 165 3.37 -14.78 6.09
N ARG A 166 3.06 -14.55 7.37
CA ARG A 166 3.87 -13.85 8.38
C ARG A 166 4.29 -12.42 8.02
N ARG A 167 3.64 -11.79 7.05
CA ARG A 167 3.80 -10.36 6.76
C ARG A 167 2.78 -9.54 7.55
N ILE A 168 3.08 -8.25 7.66
CA ILE A 168 2.16 -7.27 8.22
C ILE A 168 1.07 -7.00 7.19
N VAL A 169 -0.17 -7.21 7.60
CA VAL A 169 -1.37 -7.13 6.77
C VAL A 169 -2.49 -6.46 7.56
N LEU A 170 -3.59 -6.11 6.88
CA LEU A 170 -4.84 -5.86 7.59
C LEU A 170 -5.55 -7.19 7.83
N LEU A 171 -6.00 -7.38 9.06
CA LEU A 171 -6.79 -8.51 9.52
C LEU A 171 -8.19 -8.05 9.87
N ALA A 172 -9.16 -8.91 9.63
CA ALA A 172 -10.49 -8.78 10.20
C ALA A 172 -10.96 -10.13 10.74
N ASP A 173 -11.71 -10.11 11.85
CA ASP A 173 -12.14 -11.33 12.51
C ASP A 173 -13.02 -12.18 11.59
N PRO A 174 -12.91 -13.52 11.69
CA PRO A 174 -13.80 -14.42 10.96
C PRO A 174 -15.26 -14.16 11.33
N VAL A 175 -16.15 -14.34 10.35
CA VAL A 175 -17.61 -14.24 10.53
C VAL A 175 -18.28 -15.50 9.99
N GLY A 176 -19.42 -15.89 10.59
CA GLY A 176 -20.16 -17.09 10.17
C GLY A 176 -19.46 -18.38 10.59
N THR A 177 -19.30 -19.32 9.66
CA THR A 177 -18.68 -20.64 9.88
C THR A 177 -17.16 -20.65 9.72
N HIS A 178 -16.57 -19.51 9.37
CA HIS A 178 -15.13 -19.37 9.18
C HIS A 178 -14.39 -19.34 10.52
N THR A 179 -13.17 -19.88 10.52
CA THR A 179 -12.30 -19.95 11.70
C THR A 179 -10.99 -19.19 11.54
N THR A 180 -10.68 -18.76 10.31
CA THR A 180 -9.47 -18.03 9.97
C THR A 180 -9.77 -16.55 9.71
N PRO A 181 -8.93 -15.61 10.19
CA PRO A 181 -9.10 -14.18 9.89
C PRO A 181 -9.09 -13.89 8.40
N PHE A 182 -9.79 -12.83 8.00
CA PHE A 182 -9.63 -12.26 6.67
C PHE A 182 -8.28 -11.55 6.58
N VAL A 183 -7.58 -11.73 5.47
CA VAL A 183 -6.25 -11.16 5.24
C VAL A 183 -6.28 -10.24 4.04
N LEU A 184 -5.78 -9.01 4.22
CA LEU A 184 -5.60 -8.03 3.16
C LEU A 184 -4.15 -7.51 3.16
N ASP A 185 -3.32 -8.01 2.24
CA ASP A 185 -1.94 -7.54 2.05
C ASP A 185 -1.93 -6.27 1.18
N VAL A 186 -2.07 -5.13 1.84
CA VAL A 186 -2.09 -3.80 1.21
C VAL A 186 -0.77 -3.51 0.49
N GLU A 187 0.37 -3.91 1.06
CA GLU A 187 1.69 -3.69 0.46
C GLU A 187 1.83 -4.46 -0.85
N ALA A 188 1.38 -5.72 -0.89
CA ALA A 188 1.39 -6.53 -2.11
C ALA A 188 0.60 -5.87 -3.25
N VAL A 189 -0.57 -5.27 -2.97
CA VAL A 189 -1.35 -4.55 -3.98
C VAL A 189 -0.59 -3.34 -4.52
N VAL A 190 0.00 -2.53 -3.64
CA VAL A 190 0.77 -1.34 -4.02
C VAL A 190 2.00 -1.71 -4.84
N VAL A 191 2.76 -2.73 -4.40
CA VAL A 191 3.96 -3.19 -5.11
C VAL A 191 3.61 -3.84 -6.43
N HIS A 192 2.55 -4.65 -6.49
CA HIS A 192 2.08 -5.23 -7.75
C HIS A 192 1.75 -4.14 -8.76
N ARG A 193 1.04 -3.09 -8.32
CA ARG A 193 0.73 -1.92 -9.16
C ARG A 193 1.99 -1.17 -9.61
N PHE A 194 3.03 -1.11 -8.78
CA PHE A 194 4.32 -0.49 -9.12
C PHE A 194 5.09 -1.29 -10.15
N LEU A 195 5.23 -2.60 -9.95
CA LEU A 195 5.96 -3.49 -10.86
C LEU A 195 5.31 -3.54 -12.25
N HIS A 196 4.00 -3.36 -12.32
CA HIS A 196 3.21 -3.33 -13.56
C HIS A 196 2.82 -1.90 -13.99
N ALA A 197 3.71 -0.91 -13.76
CA ALA A 197 3.40 0.50 -14.01
C ALA A 197 2.93 0.85 -15.43
N ASP A 198 3.32 0.05 -16.43
CA ASP A 198 2.95 0.24 -17.83
C ASP A 198 1.79 -0.62 -18.31
N ASP A 199 1.32 -1.57 -17.51
CA ASP A 199 0.22 -2.45 -17.90
C ASP A 199 -1.07 -1.63 -18.09
N PRO A 200 -1.66 -1.58 -19.30
CA PRO A 200 -2.90 -0.88 -19.57
C PRO A 200 -4.06 -1.30 -18.64
N ALA A 201 -4.12 -2.58 -18.23
CA ALA A 201 -5.16 -3.06 -17.34
C ALA A 201 -5.08 -2.38 -15.96
N GLN A 202 -3.86 -2.19 -15.44
CA GLN A 202 -3.62 -1.49 -14.18
C GLN A 202 -3.99 0.00 -14.25
N ARG A 203 -3.95 0.60 -15.45
CA ARG A 203 -4.37 1.99 -15.68
C ARG A 203 -5.89 2.13 -15.59
N LEU A 204 -6.62 1.16 -16.16
CA LEU A 204 -8.08 1.17 -16.24
C LEU A 204 -8.75 0.75 -14.93
N LEU A 205 -8.19 -0.24 -14.23
CA LEU A 205 -8.85 -0.86 -13.07
C LEU A 205 -8.71 -0.09 -11.75
N ASN A 206 -7.80 0.91 -11.70
CA ASN A 206 -7.43 1.64 -10.48
C ASN A 206 -7.40 0.74 -9.21
N PRO A 207 -6.42 -0.17 -9.10
CA PRO A 207 -6.39 -1.14 -8.01
C PRO A 207 -6.30 -0.50 -6.62
N LEU A 208 -5.76 0.72 -6.52
CA LEU A 208 -5.70 1.45 -5.24
C LEU A 208 -7.09 1.88 -4.78
N ARG A 209 -7.93 2.38 -5.71
CA ARG A 209 -9.32 2.74 -5.39
C ARG A 209 -10.13 1.52 -5.04
N ARG A 210 -10.01 0.45 -5.83
CA ARG A 210 -10.69 -0.83 -5.57
C ARG A 210 -10.34 -1.36 -4.17
N LEU A 211 -9.06 -1.38 -3.82
CA LEU A 211 -8.57 -1.81 -2.51
C LEU A 211 -9.25 -1.05 -1.36
N VAL A 212 -9.28 0.28 -1.44
CA VAL A 212 -9.87 1.12 -0.38
C VAL A 212 -11.40 0.95 -0.34
N GLU A 213 -12.09 0.97 -1.49
CA GLU A 213 -13.55 0.83 -1.53
C GLU A 213 -14.03 -0.55 -1.06
N GLU A 214 -13.31 -1.63 -1.40
CA GLU A 214 -13.61 -2.98 -0.90
C GLU A 214 -13.32 -3.11 0.59
N GLY A 215 -12.19 -2.56 1.06
CA GLY A 215 -11.83 -2.54 2.49
C GLY A 215 -12.85 -1.77 3.34
N LEU A 216 -13.25 -0.57 2.89
CA LEU A 216 -14.22 0.28 3.59
C LEU A 216 -15.62 -0.34 3.64
N ARG A 217 -16.07 -0.96 2.55
CA ARG A 217 -17.38 -1.63 2.51
C ARG A 217 -17.37 -2.96 3.26
N GLY A 218 -16.19 -3.55 3.47
CA GLY A 218 -16.05 -4.91 3.97
C GLY A 218 -16.60 -5.93 2.97
N ASP A 219 -16.50 -5.67 1.65
CA ASP A 219 -17.05 -6.54 0.60
C ASP A 219 -16.52 -7.98 0.73
N ALA A 220 -15.23 -8.12 1.05
CA ALA A 220 -14.58 -9.39 1.32
C ALA A 220 -15.19 -10.13 2.53
N MET A 221 -15.83 -9.42 3.46
CA MET A 221 -16.55 -10.00 4.59
C MET A 221 -18.03 -10.21 4.25
N ALA A 222 -18.63 -9.33 3.45
CA ALA A 222 -20.06 -9.34 3.09
C ALA A 222 -20.46 -10.54 2.21
N CYS A 223 -19.65 -10.89 1.20
CA CYS A 223 -19.89 -12.08 0.37
C CYS A 223 -19.93 -13.38 1.21
N TRP A 224 -19.28 -13.39 2.36
CA TRP A 224 -19.11 -14.57 3.20
C TRP A 224 -20.10 -14.61 4.37
N ARG A 225 -20.56 -13.44 4.86
CA ARG A 225 -21.73 -13.33 5.76
C ARG A 225 -23.01 -13.89 5.15
N GLN A 226 -23.13 -13.90 3.81
CA GLN A 226 -24.28 -14.43 3.08
C GLN A 226 -24.19 -15.93 2.77
N ALA A 227 -23.02 -16.56 2.98
CA ALA A 227 -22.79 -17.97 2.69
C ALA A 227 -23.02 -18.90 3.91
N GLY A 228 -23.48 -18.35 5.03
CA GLY A 228 -23.93 -19.08 6.23
C GLY A 228 -25.42 -18.92 6.45
#